data_AF-A0A7S4JSM8-F1
#
_entry.id   AF-A0A7S4JSM8-F1
#
_cell.length_a   1.000
_cell.length_b   1.000
_cell.length_c   1.000
_cell.angle_alpha   90.00
_cell.angle_beta   90.00
_cell.angle_gamma   90.00
#
_symmetry.space_group_name_H-M   'P 1'
#
loop_
_entity.id
_entity.type
_entity.pdbx_description
1 polymer ?
#
loop_
_entity_poly.entity_id
_entity_poly.type
_entity_poly.pdbx_seq_one_letter_code
_entity_poly.pdbx_strand_id
1 'polypeptide(L)'
;MQLLAMVEERPAKKARAASLDELLTIHEDDPASSFDTIMETLLNRCVLRIGDSHRYRFLELEMYCRDRKVHNDPFTHGDPMQERKLTWYFHKTGNGYKGGTYKGLDLALGRPGRPVGVLVRSIVPCDDADGDVVCGSCLCVDRILKLASSPDIASFVSNYGTRVDVNEGLRVELNDDGVNTLPLVRSARVGLSMKTKTTEADATWWGKKYRYMTTTKLKKGKNLIVCAMIEGQNDPKGVTTKRAIDKYRQAYSDGKSKKVKSFLGKSLSTVEECEFLGAISSAPC
;
A
#
# COMPACT_ATOMS: atom_id res chain seq x y z
N MET A 1 -9.41 45.74 -52.43
CA MET A 1 -9.53 45.80 -50.95
C MET A 1 -10.05 44.46 -50.45
N GLN A 2 -9.15 43.53 -50.14
CA GLN A 2 -9.49 42.25 -49.53
C GLN A 2 -9.33 42.39 -48.02
N LEU A 3 -10.43 42.34 -47.28
CA LEU A 3 -10.45 42.38 -45.82
C LEU A 3 -10.17 40.97 -45.31
N LEU A 4 -8.91 40.71 -44.91
CA LEU A 4 -8.52 39.48 -44.21
C LEU A 4 -9.06 39.56 -42.78
N ALA A 5 -10.09 38.77 -42.49
CA ALA A 5 -10.58 38.57 -41.13
C ALA A 5 -9.53 37.80 -40.32
N MET A 6 -8.91 38.48 -39.37
CA MET A 6 -8.07 37.86 -38.35
C MET A 6 -8.99 37.05 -37.43
N VAL A 7 -8.96 35.73 -37.55
CA VAL A 7 -9.53 34.83 -36.55
C VAL A 7 -8.57 34.85 -35.37
N GLU A 8 -8.93 35.58 -34.31
CA GLU A 8 -8.26 35.45 -33.02
C GLU A 8 -8.48 34.02 -32.49
N GLU A 9 -7.41 33.21 -32.51
CA GLU A 9 -7.40 31.94 -31.80
C GLU A 9 -7.60 32.21 -30.31
N ARG A 10 -8.75 31.80 -29.78
CA ARG A 10 -8.98 31.82 -28.32
C ARG A 10 -8.00 30.83 -27.68
N PRO A 11 -7.19 31.25 -26.69
CA PRO A 11 -6.26 30.35 -26.03
C PRO A 11 -7.05 29.18 -25.40
N ALA A 12 -6.59 27.96 -25.69
CA ALA A 12 -7.16 26.75 -25.10
C ALA A 12 -7.17 26.88 -23.57
N LYS A 13 -8.33 26.71 -22.94
CA LYS A 13 -8.45 26.68 -21.47
C LYS A 13 -7.54 25.57 -20.95
N LYS A 14 -6.46 25.93 -20.27
CA LYS A 14 -5.58 24.98 -19.57
C LYS A 14 -6.45 24.17 -18.60
N ALA A 15 -6.49 22.85 -18.77
CA ALA A 15 -7.27 21.99 -17.87
C ALA A 15 -6.77 22.17 -16.42
N ARG A 16 -7.70 22.27 -15.47
CA ARG A 16 -7.37 22.35 -14.03
C ARG A 16 -6.68 21.05 -13.61
N ALA A 17 -5.57 21.16 -12.87
CA ALA A 17 -4.92 20.00 -12.26
C ALA A 17 -5.86 19.33 -11.25
N ALA A 18 -6.00 18.00 -11.34
CA ALA A 18 -6.81 17.23 -10.40
C ALA A 18 -6.22 17.31 -8.99
N SER A 19 -7.10 17.41 -7.99
CA SER A 19 -6.73 17.41 -6.57
C SER A 19 -6.43 16.01 -6.05
N LEU A 20 -5.70 15.91 -4.94
CA LEU A 20 -5.52 14.63 -4.23
C LEU A 20 -6.85 13.98 -3.85
N ASP A 21 -7.85 14.78 -3.46
CA ASP A 21 -9.16 14.26 -3.11
C ASP A 21 -9.84 13.55 -4.29
N GLU A 22 -9.76 14.14 -5.48
CA GLU A 22 -10.31 13.54 -6.71
C GLU A 22 -9.55 12.27 -7.09
N LEU A 23 -8.21 12.33 -7.07
CA LEU A 23 -7.34 11.22 -7.50
C LEU A 23 -7.36 10.02 -6.55
N LEU A 24 -7.63 10.23 -5.26
CA LEU A 24 -7.62 9.20 -4.23
C LEU A 24 -9.04 8.75 -3.86
N THR A 25 -9.89 8.56 -4.86
CA THR A 25 -11.29 8.16 -4.70
C THR A 25 -11.48 6.66 -4.94
N ILE A 26 -12.15 6.00 -3.98
CA ILE A 26 -12.55 4.59 -4.07
C ILE A 26 -13.91 4.51 -4.75
N HIS A 27 -14.02 3.70 -5.80
CA HIS A 27 -15.27 3.47 -6.51
C HIS A 27 -16.29 2.73 -5.63
N GLU A 28 -17.56 3.11 -5.79
CA GLU A 28 -18.63 2.66 -4.92
C GLU A 28 -18.94 1.18 -5.08
N ASP A 29 -19.16 0.77 -6.33
CA ASP A 29 -19.67 -0.56 -6.69
C ASP A 29 -18.56 -1.59 -6.86
N ASP A 30 -17.37 -1.14 -7.24
CA ASP A 30 -16.17 -1.97 -7.35
C ASP A 30 -14.96 -1.23 -6.77
N PRO A 31 -14.76 -1.27 -5.45
CA PRO A 31 -13.60 -0.66 -4.82
C PRO A 31 -12.27 -1.11 -5.43
N ALA A 32 -12.15 -2.39 -5.83
CA ALA A 32 -10.90 -2.96 -6.33
C ALA A 32 -10.44 -2.32 -7.63
N SER A 33 -11.39 -1.88 -8.48
CA SER A 33 -11.09 -1.18 -9.74
C SER A 33 -10.25 0.09 -9.56
N SER A 34 -10.32 0.73 -8.38
CA SER A 34 -9.62 1.99 -8.11
C SER A 34 -8.22 1.80 -7.53
N PHE A 35 -7.91 0.60 -7.00
CA PHE A 35 -6.72 0.41 -6.18
C PHE A 35 -5.44 0.67 -6.97
N ASP A 36 -5.40 0.22 -8.22
CA ASP A 36 -4.21 0.41 -9.07
C ASP A 36 -3.96 1.89 -9.35
N THR A 37 -5.00 2.64 -9.72
CA THR A 37 -4.89 4.08 -9.98
C THR A 37 -4.48 4.86 -8.73
N ILE A 38 -5.03 4.52 -7.57
CA ILE A 38 -4.67 5.13 -6.29
C ILE A 38 -3.21 4.85 -5.95
N MET A 39 -2.79 3.59 -6.05
CA MET A 39 -1.45 3.16 -5.69
C MET A 39 -0.41 3.71 -6.66
N GLU A 40 -0.71 3.73 -7.96
CA GLU A 40 0.10 4.39 -8.98
C GLU A 40 0.24 5.88 -8.67
N THR A 41 -0.85 6.56 -8.31
CA THR A 41 -0.81 7.97 -7.93
C THR A 41 0.09 8.18 -6.71
N LEU A 42 -0.12 7.43 -5.63
CA LEU A 42 0.69 7.57 -4.42
C LEU A 42 2.16 7.25 -4.64
N LEU A 43 2.47 6.13 -5.30
CA LEU A 43 3.84 5.66 -5.48
C LEU A 43 4.61 6.47 -6.52
N ASN A 44 3.97 6.88 -7.61
CA ASN A 44 4.66 7.52 -8.73
C ASN A 44 4.46 9.04 -8.79
N ARG A 45 3.32 9.56 -8.32
CA ARG A 45 2.92 10.96 -8.54
C ARG A 45 2.83 11.79 -7.28
N CYS A 46 3.11 11.20 -6.12
CA CYS A 46 3.08 11.91 -4.85
C CYS A 46 4.44 11.94 -4.16
N VAL A 47 4.64 12.99 -3.36
CA VAL A 47 5.73 13.12 -2.39
C VAL A 47 5.13 13.15 -1.00
N LEU A 48 5.70 12.38 -0.09
CA LEU A 48 5.46 12.47 1.35
C LEU A 48 6.42 13.52 1.93
N ARG A 49 5.87 14.62 2.44
CA ARG A 49 6.63 15.62 3.19
C ARG A 49 6.55 15.36 4.67
N ILE A 50 7.69 15.48 5.34
CA ILE A 50 7.81 15.37 6.80
C ILE A 50 8.46 16.65 7.31
N GLY A 51 7.67 17.49 7.97
CA GLY A 51 8.03 18.90 8.16
C GLY A 51 8.24 19.62 6.82
N ASP A 52 9.01 20.71 6.85
CA ASP A 52 9.24 21.53 5.65
C ASP A 52 10.44 21.06 4.81
N SER A 53 11.42 20.42 5.46
CA SER A 53 12.72 20.16 4.84
C SER A 53 12.85 18.77 4.22
N HIS A 54 12.00 17.82 4.58
CA HIS A 54 12.19 16.43 4.19
C HIS A 54 11.16 15.95 3.18
N ARG A 55 11.65 15.45 2.04
CA ARG A 55 10.84 14.90 0.95
C ARG A 55 11.15 13.42 0.79
N TYR A 56 10.11 12.62 0.82
CA TYR A 56 10.18 11.17 0.67
C TYR A 56 9.27 10.70 -0.45
N ARG A 57 9.68 9.63 -1.11
CA ARG A 57 8.87 8.86 -2.03
C ARG A 57 8.37 7.60 -1.33
N PHE A 58 7.12 7.22 -1.60
CA PHE A 58 6.61 5.91 -1.22
C PHE A 58 7.26 4.82 -2.08
N LEU A 59 7.70 3.72 -1.47
CA LEU A 59 8.23 2.56 -2.18
C LEU A 59 7.38 1.31 -2.03
N GLU A 60 6.62 1.20 -0.95
CA GLU A 60 5.80 0.05 -0.63
C GLU A 60 4.58 0.47 0.18
N LEU A 61 3.39 0.10 -0.32
CA LEU A 61 2.09 0.36 0.28
C LEU A 61 1.24 -0.91 0.31
N GLU A 62 0.31 -1.03 1.25
CA GLU A 62 -0.69 -2.10 1.27
C GLU A 62 -2.11 -1.54 1.35
N MET A 63 -3.02 -2.04 0.51
CA MET A 63 -4.44 -1.69 0.53
C MET A 63 -5.21 -2.61 1.50
N TYR A 64 -6.07 -1.99 2.28
CA TYR A 64 -7.07 -2.62 3.13
C TYR A 64 -8.40 -1.90 2.92
N CYS A 65 -9.42 -2.63 2.48
CA CYS A 65 -10.74 -2.06 2.23
C CYS A 65 -11.79 -3.02 2.77
N ARG A 66 -12.70 -2.57 3.63
CA ARG A 66 -13.84 -3.39 4.04
C ARG A 66 -15.13 -2.70 3.67
N ASP A 67 -15.83 -3.31 2.72
CA ASP A 67 -17.24 -3.10 2.44
C ASP A 67 -17.95 -4.46 2.55
N ARG A 68 -18.93 -4.55 3.45
CA ARG A 68 -19.62 -5.82 3.72
C ARG A 68 -20.45 -6.35 2.54
N LYS A 69 -20.75 -5.50 1.55
CA LYS A 69 -21.57 -5.86 0.38
C LYS A 69 -20.72 -6.20 -0.83
N VAL A 70 -19.70 -5.40 -1.13
CA VAL A 70 -18.96 -5.50 -2.40
C VAL A 70 -17.47 -5.85 -2.25
N HIS A 71 -16.87 -5.66 -1.06
CA HIS A 71 -15.44 -5.89 -0.88
C HIS A 71 -15.08 -6.16 0.60
N ASN A 72 -15.39 -7.35 1.09
CA ASN A 72 -15.32 -7.63 2.53
C ASN A 72 -13.96 -8.19 2.97
N ASP A 73 -12.89 -7.39 2.90
CA ASP A 73 -11.58 -7.83 3.37
C ASP A 73 -11.57 -8.02 4.91
N PRO A 74 -11.36 -9.26 5.40
CA PRO A 74 -11.35 -9.54 6.84
C PRO A 74 -10.09 -8.99 7.53
N PHE A 75 -9.04 -8.63 6.80
CA PHE A 75 -7.78 -8.14 7.37
C PHE A 75 -7.76 -6.63 7.62
N THR A 76 -8.74 -5.88 7.11
CA THR A 76 -8.88 -4.44 7.40
C THR A 76 -9.09 -4.21 8.90
N HIS A 77 -8.39 -3.23 9.48
CA HIS A 77 -8.55 -2.91 10.90
C HIS A 77 -9.99 -2.52 11.24
N GLY A 78 -10.61 -1.67 10.43
CA GLY A 78 -11.98 -1.22 10.64
C GLY A 78 -12.11 -0.23 11.79
N ASP A 79 -11.05 0.51 12.10
CA ASP A 79 -11.12 1.60 13.06
C ASP A 79 -11.98 2.75 12.49
N PRO A 80 -12.80 3.44 13.30
CA PRO A 80 -13.63 4.55 12.81
C PRO A 80 -12.85 5.68 12.11
N MET A 81 -11.55 5.86 12.40
CA MET A 81 -10.72 6.82 11.66
C MET A 81 -10.47 6.40 10.21
N GLN A 82 -10.49 5.09 9.92
CA GLN A 82 -10.37 4.59 8.55
C GLN A 82 -11.64 4.84 7.71
N GLU A 83 -12.74 5.24 8.34
CA GLU A 83 -13.98 5.68 7.68
C GLU A 83 -13.98 7.16 7.31
N ARG A 84 -12.80 7.80 7.35
CA ARG A 84 -12.59 9.19 6.96
C ARG A 84 -11.70 9.24 5.72
N LYS A 85 -11.98 10.19 4.83
CA LYS A 85 -11.17 10.46 3.64
C LYS A 85 -10.00 11.38 4.00
N LEU A 86 -8.85 11.18 3.36
CA LEU A 86 -7.63 11.97 3.52
C LEU A 86 -7.23 12.20 4.98
N THR A 87 -7.26 11.13 5.78
CA THR A 87 -6.93 11.17 7.20
C THR A 87 -5.79 10.22 7.52
N TRP A 88 -4.75 10.69 8.20
CA TRP A 88 -3.73 9.84 8.78
C TRP A 88 -4.30 9.04 9.94
N TYR A 89 -4.15 7.72 9.87
CA TYR A 89 -4.53 6.81 10.93
C TYR A 89 -3.30 6.05 11.42
N PHE A 90 -2.78 6.46 12.58
CA PHE A 90 -1.80 5.68 13.32
C PHE A 90 -2.50 4.51 14.02
N HIS A 91 -1.96 3.31 13.90
CA HIS A 91 -2.58 2.10 14.44
C HIS A 91 -2.83 2.20 15.94
N LYS A 92 -4.05 1.86 16.37
CA LYS A 92 -4.48 1.90 17.77
C LYS A 92 -4.65 0.52 18.39
N THR A 93 -4.56 0.48 19.71
CA THR A 93 -5.04 -0.62 20.57
C THR A 93 -5.88 0.01 21.67
N GLY A 94 -7.19 -0.26 21.66
CA GLY A 94 -8.12 0.47 22.52
C GLY A 94 -8.04 1.97 22.25
N ASN A 95 -7.89 2.76 23.31
CA ASN A 95 -7.80 4.22 23.21
C ASN A 95 -6.38 4.75 22.96
N GLY A 96 -5.36 3.88 22.97
CA GLY A 96 -3.96 4.25 22.80
C GLY A 96 -3.39 3.90 21.43
N TYR A 97 -2.25 4.50 21.08
CA TYR A 97 -1.50 4.13 19.88
C TYR A 97 -0.61 2.91 20.14
N LYS A 98 -0.44 2.07 19.11
CA LYS A 98 0.48 0.94 19.19
C LYS A 98 1.92 1.42 19.29
N GLY A 99 2.70 0.79 20.16
CA GLY A 99 4.14 1.02 20.32
C GLY A 99 4.99 -0.08 19.65
N GLY A 100 6.32 0.08 19.72
CA GLY A 100 7.29 -0.92 19.30
C GLY A 100 7.14 -1.39 17.85
N THR A 101 7.27 -2.68 17.60
CA THR A 101 7.19 -3.28 16.26
C THR A 101 5.77 -3.32 15.69
N TYR A 102 4.76 -2.95 16.47
CA TYR A 102 3.35 -2.95 16.06
C TYR A 102 2.84 -1.59 15.59
N LYS A 103 3.71 -0.57 15.54
CA LYS A 103 3.40 0.72 14.93
C LYS A 103 3.08 0.54 13.44
N GLY A 104 2.09 1.30 12.98
CA GLY A 104 1.70 1.41 11.60
C GLY A 104 1.01 2.75 11.36
N LEU A 105 1.06 3.20 10.12
CA LEU A 105 0.44 4.43 9.66
C LEU A 105 -0.28 4.13 8.35
N ASP A 106 -1.58 4.37 8.36
CA ASP A 106 -2.42 4.25 7.18
C ASP A 106 -2.82 5.64 6.70
N LEU A 107 -2.87 5.81 5.38
CA LEU A 107 -3.69 6.84 4.75
C LEU A 107 -5.13 6.30 4.68
N ALA A 108 -6.03 6.88 5.46
CA ALA A 108 -7.46 6.56 5.40
C ALA A 108 -8.12 7.23 4.20
N LEU A 109 -8.82 6.42 3.40
CA LEU A 109 -9.55 6.83 2.20
C LEU A 109 -11.03 6.42 2.25
N GLY A 110 -11.50 6.04 3.43
CA GLY A 110 -12.84 5.49 3.60
C GLY A 110 -13.90 6.56 3.74
N ARG A 111 -15.08 6.07 4.08
CA ARG A 111 -16.29 6.84 4.39
C ARG A 111 -17.10 6.11 5.46
N PRO A 112 -18.11 6.73 6.07
CA PRO A 112 -18.95 6.05 7.07
C PRO A 112 -19.43 4.67 6.60
N GLY A 113 -19.15 3.65 7.42
CA GLY A 113 -19.50 2.25 7.14
C GLY A 113 -18.61 1.51 6.11
N ARG A 114 -17.61 2.18 5.53
CA ARG A 114 -16.63 1.58 4.61
C ARG A 114 -15.22 2.06 4.97
N PRO A 115 -14.57 1.40 5.95
CA PRO A 115 -13.20 1.71 6.29
C PRO A 115 -12.24 1.30 5.17
N VAL A 116 -11.35 2.22 4.80
CA VAL A 116 -10.28 1.98 3.83
C VAL A 116 -8.99 2.56 4.38
N GLY A 117 -7.93 1.77 4.39
CA GLY A 117 -6.59 2.16 4.84
C GLY A 117 -5.53 1.74 3.84
N VAL A 118 -4.64 2.67 3.51
CA VAL A 118 -3.43 2.42 2.73
C VAL A 118 -2.23 2.47 3.67
N LEU A 119 -1.74 1.31 4.10
CA LEU A 119 -0.63 1.19 5.04
C LEU A 119 0.68 1.57 4.37
N VAL A 120 1.40 2.52 4.97
CA VAL A 120 2.76 2.90 4.58
C VAL A 120 3.75 1.87 5.11
N ARG A 121 4.51 1.23 4.20
CA ARG A 121 5.46 0.18 4.57
C ARG A 121 6.89 0.52 4.31
N SER A 122 7.19 1.21 3.20
CA SER A 122 8.54 1.63 2.89
C SER A 122 8.55 2.99 2.21
N ILE A 123 9.55 3.81 2.58
CA ILE A 123 9.79 5.15 2.02
C ILE A 123 11.28 5.34 1.77
N VAL A 124 11.62 6.23 0.84
CA VAL A 124 13.01 6.61 0.54
C VAL A 124 13.10 8.12 0.34
N PRO A 125 14.20 8.78 0.76
CA PRO A 125 14.40 10.20 0.46
C PRO A 125 14.36 10.47 -1.05
N CYS A 126 13.76 11.60 -1.46
CA CYS A 126 13.67 11.96 -2.88
C CYS A 126 15.02 12.35 -3.50
N ASP A 127 15.93 12.87 -2.67
CA ASP A 127 17.29 13.29 -3.02
C ASP A 127 18.28 12.13 -3.09
N ASP A 128 17.93 10.95 -2.57
CA ASP A 128 18.78 9.76 -2.57
C ASP A 128 17.96 8.47 -2.72
N ALA A 129 17.51 8.21 -3.96
CA ALA A 129 16.63 7.09 -4.28
C ALA A 129 17.26 5.70 -4.08
N ASP A 130 18.59 5.60 -4.08
CA ASP A 130 19.35 4.36 -3.81
C ASP A 130 19.87 4.29 -2.36
N GLY A 131 19.66 5.34 -1.57
CA GLY A 131 20.22 5.52 -0.23
C GLY A 131 19.44 4.86 0.90
N ASP A 132 19.13 5.65 1.92
CA ASP A 132 18.58 5.20 3.22
C ASP A 132 17.10 4.79 3.14
N VAL A 133 16.85 3.68 2.44
CA VAL A 133 15.52 3.08 2.32
C VAL A 133 15.02 2.62 3.69
N VAL A 134 13.95 3.24 4.15
CA VAL A 134 13.24 2.86 5.37
C VAL A 134 12.28 1.72 5.02
N CYS A 135 12.56 0.51 5.52
CA CYS A 135 11.78 -0.69 5.24
C CYS A 135 11.05 -1.23 6.48
N GLY A 136 9.74 -1.07 6.53
CA GLY A 136 8.84 -1.59 7.55
C GLY A 136 7.95 -0.51 8.15
N SER A 137 6.67 -0.81 8.34
CA SER A 137 5.66 0.16 8.81
C SER A 137 6.03 0.86 10.11
N CYS A 138 6.55 0.11 11.10
CA CYS A 138 6.98 0.69 12.36
C CYS A 138 8.19 1.64 12.20
N LEU A 139 9.13 1.29 11.31
CA LEU A 139 10.31 2.10 11.04
C LEU A 139 9.96 3.36 10.25
N CYS A 140 8.97 3.30 9.37
CA CYS A 140 8.41 4.49 8.73
C CYS A 140 7.83 5.46 9.77
N VAL A 141 7.06 4.96 10.75
CA VAL A 141 6.54 5.79 11.85
C VAL A 141 7.69 6.39 12.66
N ASP A 142 8.70 5.60 13.01
CA ASP A 142 9.86 6.10 13.76
C ASP A 142 10.64 7.18 13.00
N ARG A 143 10.82 6.99 11.69
CA ARG A 143 11.44 8.01 10.82
C ARG A 143 10.63 9.30 10.84
N ILE A 144 9.30 9.20 10.70
CA ILE A 144 8.41 10.36 10.68
C ILE A 144 8.49 11.12 12.00
N LEU A 145 8.32 10.43 13.14
CA LEU A 145 8.36 11.06 14.46
C LEU A 145 9.71 11.76 14.71
N LYS A 146 10.82 11.09 14.38
CA LYS A 146 12.16 11.65 14.51
C LYS A 146 12.32 12.93 13.70
N LEU A 147 11.95 12.92 12.42
CA LEU A 147 12.10 14.07 11.53
C LEU A 147 11.13 15.21 11.87
N ALA A 148 9.93 14.89 12.36
CA ALA A 148 8.98 15.86 12.87
C ALA A 148 9.27 16.30 14.32
N SER A 149 10.42 15.89 14.89
CA SER A 149 10.83 16.20 16.26
C SER A 149 9.74 15.94 17.32
N SER A 150 8.95 14.88 17.09
CA SER A 150 7.85 14.48 17.95
C SER A 150 8.26 13.26 18.79
N PRO A 151 8.13 13.31 20.12
CA PRO A 151 8.61 12.23 21.00
C PRO A 151 7.78 10.95 20.86
N ASP A 152 6.49 11.07 20.53
CA ASP A 152 5.57 9.97 20.31
C ASP A 152 4.41 10.35 19.38
N ILE A 153 3.59 9.36 19.05
CA ILE A 153 2.44 9.51 18.15
C ILE A 153 1.38 10.45 18.75
N ALA A 154 1.16 10.40 20.07
CA ALA A 154 0.14 11.21 20.71
C ALA A 154 0.48 12.70 20.61
N SER A 155 1.74 13.04 20.89
CA SER A 155 2.30 14.37 20.76
C SER A 155 2.25 14.84 19.30
N PHE A 156 2.63 13.98 18.35
CA PHE A 156 2.55 14.29 16.92
C PHE A 156 1.12 14.65 16.50
N VAL A 157 0.14 13.80 16.84
CA VAL A 157 -1.27 14.02 16.48
C VAL A 157 -1.84 15.25 17.17
N SER A 158 -1.47 15.51 18.42
CA SER A 158 -1.89 16.71 19.15
C SER A 158 -1.37 18.00 18.51
N ASN A 159 -0.13 17.99 18.02
CA ASN A 159 0.51 19.17 17.47
C ASN A 159 0.10 19.47 16.03
N TYR A 160 -0.04 18.43 15.20
CA TYR A 160 -0.22 18.61 13.75
C TYR A 160 -1.58 18.16 13.22
N GLY A 161 -2.40 17.50 14.05
CA GLY A 161 -3.66 16.89 13.63
C GLY A 161 -3.44 15.68 12.72
N THR A 162 -4.45 15.37 11.89
CA THR A 162 -4.48 14.12 11.11
C THR A 162 -4.85 14.30 9.65
N ARG A 163 -5.05 15.51 9.13
CA ARG A 163 -5.35 15.68 7.70
C ARG A 163 -4.13 15.38 6.84
N VAL A 164 -4.32 14.72 5.71
CA VAL A 164 -3.21 14.23 4.89
C VAL A 164 -2.56 15.28 4.01
N ASP A 165 -3.29 16.31 3.60
CA ASP A 165 -2.85 17.29 2.59
C ASP A 165 -2.42 18.63 3.20
N VAL A 166 -2.78 18.91 4.45
CA VAL A 166 -2.50 20.19 5.13
C VAL A 166 -1.72 20.04 6.43
N ASN A 167 -1.39 18.82 6.88
CA ASN A 167 -0.65 18.61 8.11
C ASN A 167 0.83 18.98 7.92
N GLU A 168 1.26 20.04 8.60
CA GLU A 168 2.61 20.60 8.46
C GLU A 168 3.70 19.62 8.92
N GLY A 169 3.39 18.72 9.86
CA GLY A 169 4.31 17.68 10.32
C GLY A 169 4.43 16.49 9.36
N LEU A 170 3.37 16.18 8.61
CA LEU A 170 3.31 15.05 7.67
C LEU A 170 2.20 15.28 6.63
N ARG A 171 2.56 15.55 5.38
CA ARG A 171 1.57 15.70 4.30
C ARG A 171 1.96 15.00 3.01
N VAL A 172 0.95 14.67 2.21
CA VAL A 172 1.13 14.19 0.84
C VAL A 172 0.88 15.35 -0.11
N GLU A 173 1.77 15.53 -1.06
CA GLU A 173 1.66 16.52 -2.14
C GLU A 173 1.75 15.81 -3.49
N LEU A 174 1.03 16.31 -4.48
CA LEU A 174 1.26 15.93 -5.87
C LEU A 174 2.62 16.47 -6.32
N ASN A 175 3.39 15.64 -7.00
CA ASN A 175 4.66 16.01 -7.58
C ASN A 175 4.58 15.84 -9.10
N ASP A 176 4.23 16.94 -9.76
CA ASP A 176 4.09 17.00 -11.22
C ASP A 176 5.45 17.19 -11.94
N ASP A 177 6.52 17.46 -11.20
CA ASP A 177 7.87 17.66 -11.74
C ASP A 177 8.65 16.33 -11.88
N GLY A 178 9.10 16.02 -13.10
CA GLY A 178 10.16 15.02 -13.34
C GLY A 178 9.80 13.59 -12.94
N VAL A 179 8.56 13.16 -13.19
CA VAL A 179 8.05 11.85 -12.78
C VAL A 179 8.81 10.72 -13.48
N ASN A 180 9.80 10.15 -12.78
CA ASN A 180 10.29 8.81 -13.10
C ASN A 180 9.21 7.81 -12.67
N THR A 181 8.26 7.55 -13.57
CA THR A 181 7.25 6.50 -13.38
C THR A 181 7.95 5.16 -13.34
N LEU A 182 7.96 4.55 -12.16
CA LEU A 182 8.50 3.23 -11.95
C LEU A 182 7.40 2.18 -12.13
N PRO A 183 7.69 1.04 -12.77
CA PRO A 183 6.74 -0.04 -12.90
C PRO A 183 6.19 -0.51 -11.56
N LEU A 184 4.88 -0.72 -11.51
CA LEU A 184 4.18 -1.20 -10.33
C LEU A 184 4.31 -2.72 -10.22
N VAL A 185 4.86 -3.20 -9.11
CA VAL A 185 4.91 -4.62 -8.75
C VAL A 185 3.86 -4.89 -7.68
N ARG A 186 3.16 -6.02 -7.80
CA ARG A 186 2.10 -6.43 -6.87
C ARG A 186 2.39 -7.80 -6.28
N SER A 187 2.02 -7.99 -5.01
CA SER A 187 2.11 -9.28 -4.34
C SER A 187 1.07 -9.39 -3.22
N ALA A 188 0.96 -10.58 -2.61
CA ALA A 188 0.25 -10.75 -1.35
C ALA A 188 0.85 -9.85 -0.25
N ARG A 189 0.01 -9.48 0.72
CA ARG A 189 0.39 -8.60 1.84
C ARG A 189 1.24 -9.34 2.87
N VAL A 190 2.07 -8.60 3.59
CA VAL A 190 3.01 -9.15 4.58
C VAL A 190 2.41 -9.09 5.98
N GLY A 191 2.55 -10.19 6.73
CA GLY A 191 2.20 -10.23 8.15
C GLY A 191 0.72 -10.48 8.43
N LEU A 192 -0.03 -10.94 7.43
CA LEU A 192 -1.39 -11.42 7.62
C LEU A 192 -1.36 -12.78 8.33
N SER A 193 -2.21 -12.94 9.34
CA SER A 193 -2.32 -14.19 10.12
C SER A 193 -3.70 -14.81 9.94
N MET A 194 -3.72 -16.13 9.68
CA MET A 194 -4.95 -16.91 9.64
C MET A 194 -5.29 -17.37 11.06
N LYS A 195 -5.98 -16.50 11.80
CA LYS A 195 -6.42 -16.80 13.17
C LYS A 195 -7.39 -18.00 13.18
N THR A 196 -7.65 -18.55 14.36
CA THR A 196 -8.49 -19.75 14.58
C THR A 196 -9.92 -19.68 14.04
N LYS A 197 -10.41 -18.51 13.61
CA LYS A 197 -11.75 -18.31 13.02
C LYS A 197 -11.75 -17.99 11.53
N THR A 198 -10.59 -18.00 10.86
CA THR A 198 -10.49 -17.74 9.41
C THR A 198 -11.14 -18.88 8.64
N THR A 199 -12.15 -18.56 7.82
CA THR A 199 -12.77 -19.52 6.88
C THR A 199 -11.91 -19.70 5.63
N GLU A 200 -12.18 -20.72 4.80
CA GLU A 200 -11.50 -20.88 3.50
C GLU A 200 -11.75 -19.67 2.58
N ALA A 201 -12.96 -19.11 2.61
CA ALA A 201 -13.30 -17.88 1.89
C ALA A 201 -12.47 -16.68 2.39
N ASP A 202 -12.35 -16.50 3.71
CA ASP A 202 -11.51 -15.45 4.30
C ASP A 202 -10.04 -15.61 3.92
N ALA A 203 -9.57 -16.86 3.82
CA ALA A 203 -8.19 -17.17 3.50
C ALA A 203 -7.82 -16.71 2.07
N THR A 204 -8.76 -16.68 1.14
CA THR A 204 -8.49 -16.15 -0.22
C THR A 204 -8.06 -14.68 -0.21
N TRP A 205 -8.50 -13.88 0.78
CA TRP A 205 -8.09 -12.48 0.94
C TRP A 205 -6.63 -12.31 1.31
N TRP A 206 -6.00 -13.35 1.84
CA TRP A 206 -4.59 -13.36 2.19
C TRP A 206 -3.73 -13.29 0.91
N GLY A 207 -4.15 -13.99 -0.15
CA GLY A 207 -3.46 -14.02 -1.43
C GLY A 207 -3.77 -12.87 -2.37
N LYS A 208 -4.75 -12.00 -2.05
CA LYS A 208 -5.06 -10.85 -2.90
C LYS A 208 -3.81 -9.96 -3.05
N LYS A 209 -3.55 -9.53 -4.27
CA LYS A 209 -2.35 -8.78 -4.66
C LYS A 209 -2.43 -7.29 -4.26
N TYR A 210 -2.77 -7.03 -3.02
CA TYR A 210 -3.02 -5.69 -2.46
C TYR A 210 -1.80 -5.07 -1.80
N ARG A 211 -0.61 -5.64 -2.01
CA ARG A 211 0.67 -5.02 -1.68
C ARG A 211 1.33 -4.50 -2.96
N TYR A 212 1.61 -3.21 -2.98
CA TYR A 212 2.07 -2.45 -4.13
C TYR A 212 3.44 -1.87 -3.87
N MET A 213 4.34 -1.95 -4.84
CA MET A 213 5.71 -1.45 -4.71
C MET A 213 6.31 -1.05 -6.06
N THR A 214 7.26 -0.12 -6.04
CA THR A 214 8.02 0.30 -7.23
C THR A 214 9.42 -0.30 -7.30
N THR A 215 9.75 -1.18 -6.34
CA THR A 215 11.03 -1.90 -6.30
C THR A 215 10.84 -3.29 -5.72
N THR A 216 11.62 -4.26 -6.20
CA THR A 216 11.65 -5.63 -5.66
C THR A 216 12.73 -5.82 -4.60
N LYS A 217 13.59 -4.82 -4.38
CA LYS A 217 14.73 -4.87 -3.43
C LYS A 217 14.28 -4.58 -1.98
N LEU A 218 13.14 -5.12 -1.56
CA LEU A 218 12.58 -4.94 -0.22
C LEU A 218 13.14 -5.96 0.78
N LYS A 219 13.19 -5.60 2.07
CA LYS A 219 13.71 -6.49 3.13
C LYS A 219 12.76 -7.66 3.46
N LYS A 220 11.44 -7.45 3.42
CA LYS A 220 10.42 -8.43 3.82
C LYS A 220 9.55 -8.89 2.64
N GLY A 221 8.96 -10.07 2.77
CA GLY A 221 7.98 -10.61 1.82
C GLY A 221 8.54 -10.95 0.44
N LYS A 222 9.83 -11.28 0.35
CA LYS A 222 10.49 -11.66 -0.92
C LYS A 222 9.86 -12.90 -1.54
N ASN A 223 9.47 -13.87 -0.72
CA ASN A 223 8.75 -15.07 -1.16
C ASN A 223 7.40 -14.74 -1.81
N LEU A 224 6.66 -13.77 -1.25
CA LEU A 224 5.37 -13.33 -1.81
C LEU A 224 5.54 -12.65 -3.16
N ILE A 225 6.59 -11.81 -3.31
CA ILE A 225 6.95 -11.18 -4.59
C ILE A 225 7.31 -12.24 -5.62
N VAL A 226 8.17 -13.21 -5.26
CA VAL A 226 8.56 -14.31 -6.15
C VAL A 226 7.33 -15.10 -6.62
N CYS A 227 6.43 -15.47 -5.71
CA CYS A 227 5.21 -16.20 -6.08
C CYS A 227 4.31 -15.39 -7.04
N ALA A 228 4.10 -14.10 -6.77
CA ALA A 228 3.30 -13.24 -7.64
C ALA A 228 3.92 -13.06 -9.04
N MET A 229 5.24 -12.98 -9.14
CA MET A 229 5.95 -12.92 -10.43
C MET A 229 5.82 -14.24 -11.19
N ILE A 230 5.98 -15.38 -10.52
CA ILE A 230 5.81 -16.72 -11.13
C ILE A 230 4.39 -16.90 -11.66
N GLU A 231 3.38 -16.54 -10.87
CA GLU A 231 1.97 -16.61 -11.26
C GLU A 231 1.68 -15.74 -12.48
N GLY A 232 2.28 -14.54 -12.54
CA GLY A 232 2.21 -13.64 -13.68
C GLY A 232 3.16 -13.98 -14.83
N GLN A 233 3.84 -15.13 -14.80
CA GLN A 233 4.82 -15.58 -15.81
C GLN A 233 6.02 -14.63 -16.03
N ASN A 234 6.39 -13.86 -15.01
CA ASN A 234 7.55 -12.96 -15.00
C ASN A 234 8.79 -13.61 -14.36
N ASP A 235 9.98 -13.18 -14.77
CA ASP A 235 11.26 -13.64 -14.17
C ASP A 235 11.52 -12.97 -12.81
N PRO A 236 11.57 -13.73 -11.69
CA PRO A 236 11.86 -13.17 -10.36
C PRO A 236 13.35 -12.88 -10.10
N LYS A 237 14.22 -12.94 -11.12
CA LYS A 237 15.63 -12.61 -11.01
C LYS A 237 15.83 -11.22 -10.37
N GLY A 238 16.72 -11.15 -9.38
CA GLY A 238 17.05 -9.91 -8.67
C GLY A 238 16.20 -9.62 -7.43
N VAL A 239 15.08 -10.32 -7.22
CA VAL A 239 14.29 -10.21 -5.97
C VAL A 239 15.08 -10.79 -4.78
N THR A 240 15.69 -11.96 -4.99
CA THR A 240 16.47 -12.70 -4.00
C THR A 240 17.47 -13.65 -4.69
N THR A 241 18.17 -14.48 -3.94
CA THR A 241 19.13 -15.45 -4.50
C THR A 241 18.44 -16.51 -5.37
N LYS A 242 19.14 -17.04 -6.38
CA LYS A 242 18.64 -18.11 -7.26
C LYS A 242 18.12 -19.31 -6.45
N ARG A 243 18.90 -19.77 -5.46
CA ARG A 243 18.51 -20.88 -4.58
C ARG A 243 17.18 -20.63 -3.85
N ALA A 244 16.95 -19.41 -3.37
CA ALA A 244 15.70 -19.06 -2.70
C ALA A 244 14.53 -18.97 -3.70
N ILE A 245 14.76 -18.43 -4.91
CA ILE A 245 13.78 -18.43 -5.99
C ILE A 245 13.33 -19.85 -6.33
N ASP A 246 14.28 -20.76 -6.56
CA ASP A 246 13.99 -22.15 -6.93
C ASP A 246 13.19 -22.84 -5.81
N LYS A 247 13.58 -22.61 -4.55
CA LYS A 247 12.85 -23.11 -3.37
C LYS A 247 11.40 -22.60 -3.32
N TYR A 248 11.18 -21.30 -3.52
CA TYR A 248 9.82 -20.73 -3.47
C TYR A 248 8.97 -21.16 -4.66
N ARG A 249 9.59 -21.31 -5.85
CA ARG A 249 8.93 -21.83 -7.05
C ARG A 249 8.44 -23.25 -6.84
N GLN A 250 9.30 -24.12 -6.29
CA GLN A 250 8.92 -25.49 -5.98
C GLN A 250 7.78 -25.53 -4.96
N ALA A 251 7.91 -24.80 -3.85
CA ALA A 251 6.87 -24.72 -2.83
C ALA A 251 5.52 -24.21 -3.37
N TYR A 252 5.54 -23.16 -4.20
CA TYR A 252 4.33 -22.67 -4.87
C TYR A 252 3.70 -23.74 -5.78
N SER A 253 4.52 -24.46 -6.55
CA SER A 253 4.05 -25.55 -7.41
C SER A 253 3.43 -26.70 -6.61
N ASP A 254 4.10 -27.16 -5.56
CA ASP A 254 3.63 -28.24 -4.68
C ASP A 254 2.31 -27.84 -4.01
N GLY A 255 2.21 -26.58 -3.61
CA GLY A 255 1.03 -25.96 -3.03
C GLY A 255 -0.24 -26.12 -3.85
N LYS A 256 -0.16 -26.11 -5.19
CA LYS A 256 -1.33 -26.23 -6.08
C LYS A 256 -2.13 -27.52 -5.88
N SER A 257 -1.49 -28.56 -5.37
CA SER A 257 -2.12 -29.85 -5.05
C SER A 257 -2.71 -29.93 -3.64
N LYS A 258 -2.42 -28.95 -2.78
CA LYS A 258 -2.84 -28.93 -1.37
C LYS A 258 -4.19 -28.25 -1.21
N LYS A 259 -4.90 -28.59 -0.14
CA LYS A 259 -6.20 -27.99 0.21
C LYS A 259 -5.98 -26.75 1.08
N VAL A 260 -6.68 -25.66 0.80
CA VAL A 260 -6.64 -24.41 1.59
C VAL A 260 -6.83 -24.67 3.09
N LYS A 261 -7.79 -25.54 3.45
CA LYS A 261 -8.05 -25.96 4.83
C LYS A 261 -6.82 -26.46 5.60
N SER A 262 -5.80 -27.03 4.95
CA SER A 262 -4.60 -27.54 5.65
C SER A 262 -3.71 -26.44 6.23
N PHE A 263 -3.92 -25.17 5.85
CA PHE A 263 -3.15 -24.02 6.30
C PHE A 263 -3.85 -23.19 7.38
N LEU A 264 -5.16 -23.39 7.59
CA LEU A 264 -5.94 -22.58 8.51
C LEU A 264 -5.53 -22.78 9.97
N GLY A 265 -5.60 -21.69 10.76
CA GLY A 265 -5.28 -21.70 12.19
C GLY A 265 -3.79 -21.84 12.52
N LYS A 266 -2.91 -21.77 11.52
CA LYS A 266 -1.46 -21.93 11.67
C LYS A 266 -0.72 -20.62 11.47
N SER A 267 0.43 -20.49 12.15
CA SER A 267 1.45 -19.54 11.75
C SER A 267 2.28 -20.19 10.64
N LEU A 268 2.17 -19.68 9.42
CA LEU A 268 2.87 -20.25 8.28
C LEU A 268 4.34 -19.82 8.27
N SER A 269 5.24 -20.77 8.00
CA SER A 269 6.60 -20.48 7.59
C SER A 269 6.63 -19.89 6.17
N THR A 270 7.75 -19.29 5.77
CA THR A 270 7.95 -18.74 4.42
C THR A 270 7.67 -19.75 3.30
N VAL A 271 7.94 -21.04 3.53
CA VAL A 271 7.66 -22.11 2.55
C VAL A 271 6.17 -22.42 2.51
N GLU A 272 5.55 -22.58 3.67
CA GLU A 272 4.11 -22.84 3.76
C GLU A 272 3.28 -21.66 3.22
N GLU A 273 3.77 -20.42 3.36
CA GLU A 273 3.18 -19.24 2.70
C GLU A 273 3.17 -19.41 1.16
N CYS A 274 4.28 -19.86 0.56
CA CYS A 274 4.34 -20.12 -0.87
C CYS A 274 3.40 -21.25 -1.29
N GLU A 275 3.38 -22.35 -0.53
CA GLU A 275 2.48 -23.48 -0.79
C GLU A 275 1.02 -23.06 -0.66
N PHE A 276 0.70 -22.24 0.33
CA PHE A 276 -0.64 -21.70 0.53
C PHE A 276 -1.07 -20.81 -0.64
N LEU A 277 -0.18 -19.94 -1.15
CA LEU A 277 -0.42 -19.17 -2.38
C LEU A 277 -0.67 -20.09 -3.58
N GLY A 278 0.06 -21.20 -3.69
CA GLY A 278 -0.19 -22.23 -4.68
C GLY A 278 -1.60 -22.82 -4.56
N ALA A 279 -2.01 -23.19 -3.35
CA ALA A 279 -3.30 -23.82 -3.06
C ALA A 279 -4.50 -22.90 -3.38
N ILE A 280 -4.41 -21.61 -3.06
CA ILE A 280 -5.46 -20.64 -3.41
C ILE A 280 -5.48 -20.30 -4.89
N SER A 281 -4.34 -20.38 -5.61
CA SER A 281 -4.28 -20.10 -7.05
C SER A 281 -4.94 -21.19 -7.92
N SER A 282 -5.05 -22.41 -7.38
CA SER A 282 -5.70 -23.55 -8.04
C SER A 282 -7.14 -23.79 -7.58
N ALA A 283 -7.61 -23.07 -6.56
CA ALA A 283 -8.99 -23.18 -6.09
C ALA A 283 -9.95 -22.59 -7.14
N PRO A 284 -11.08 -23.25 -7.44
CA PRO A 284 -12.12 -22.65 -8.26
C PRO A 284 -12.62 -21.36 -7.61
N CYS A 285 -12.70 -20.29 -8.41
CA CYS A 285 -13.12 -18.95 -7.99
C CYS A 285 -14.61 -18.94 -7.57
#